data_AF-A0A175VRV9-F1
#
_entry.id   AF-A0A175VRV9-F1
#
_cell.length_a   1.000
_cell.length_b   1.000
_cell.length_c   1.000
_cell.angle_alpha   90.00
_cell.angle_beta   90.00
_cell.angle_gamma   90.00
#
_symmetry.space_group_name_H-M   'P 1'
#
loop_
_entity.id
_entity.type
_entity.pdbx_description
1 polymer ?
#
loop_
_entity_poly.entity_id
_entity_poly.type
_entity_poly.pdbx_seq_one_letter_code
_entity_poly.pdbx_strand_id
1 'polypeptide(L)'
;VSPSLFWPYVEGEEPRGPLWPSLARLTVEFDSASPCGRWYFRAAPGDEHNVPASDEPLPADTAGHMPPGYGSYEDTQRALEYERSMRPVGREGDGTFDSLDDFRTTPDDEVMLPLLEAFARAVAQMPSLKTANLTTPLPDPHIEWFVSYGAPGTRCGYEEYAEEDGVLSKPRFFFHVQDWRPSDQVLDLFRRVGRERSQQDAVIAFLPSLY
;
A
#
# COMPACT_ATOMS: atom_id res chain seq x y z
N VAL A 1 7.07 1.06 0.96
CA VAL A 1 7.60 0.71 2.30
C VAL A 1 8.02 -0.76 2.39
N SER A 2 9.22 -1.09 2.90
CA SER A 2 9.64 -2.52 2.93
C SER A 2 8.86 -3.34 3.98
N PRO A 3 8.46 -4.60 3.68
CA PRO A 3 7.85 -5.50 4.68
C PRO A 3 8.68 -5.68 5.95
N SER A 4 10.01 -5.56 5.84
CA SER A 4 10.94 -5.67 6.97
C SER A 4 10.76 -4.59 8.04
N LEU A 5 10.08 -3.48 7.72
CA LEU A 5 9.68 -2.49 8.72
C LEU A 5 8.78 -3.14 9.78
N PHE A 6 7.82 -3.95 9.34
CA PHE A 6 6.82 -4.59 10.21
C PHE A 6 7.30 -5.92 10.75
N TRP A 7 8.01 -6.70 9.92
CA TRP A 7 8.52 -8.02 10.32
C TRP A 7 10.01 -8.14 9.99
N PRO A 8 10.90 -7.68 10.88
CA PRO A 8 12.35 -7.68 10.63
C PRO A 8 13.01 -9.05 10.78
N TYR A 9 12.23 -10.10 11.08
CA TYR A 9 12.72 -11.45 11.32
C TYR A 9 12.80 -12.25 10.02
N VAL A 10 13.82 -13.09 9.92
CA VAL A 10 13.98 -14.01 8.79
C VAL A 10 12.88 -15.07 8.85
N GLU A 11 12.43 -15.57 7.70
CA GLU A 11 11.38 -16.59 7.64
C GLU A 11 11.76 -17.82 8.48
N GLY A 12 10.92 -18.15 9.47
CA GLY A 12 11.16 -19.21 10.46
C GLY A 12 11.79 -18.77 11.78
N GLU A 13 12.22 -17.50 11.91
CA GLU A 13 12.68 -16.95 13.19
C GLU A 13 11.47 -16.40 13.99
N GLU A 14 11.26 -16.93 15.19
CA GLU A 14 10.23 -16.46 16.11
C GLU A 14 10.59 -15.06 16.64
N PRO A 15 9.60 -14.15 16.82
CA PRO A 15 9.84 -12.82 17.34
C PRO A 15 10.46 -12.90 18.74
N ARG A 16 11.53 -12.14 18.99
CA ARG A 16 12.26 -12.13 20.28
C ARG A 16 11.49 -11.47 21.43
N GLY A 17 10.25 -11.06 21.17
CA GLY A 17 9.38 -10.35 22.09
C GLY A 17 8.34 -9.52 21.33
N PRO A 18 7.44 -8.85 22.07
CA PRO A 18 6.43 -7.99 21.47
C PRO A 18 7.10 -6.85 20.69
N LEU A 19 6.65 -6.63 19.46
CA LEU A 19 7.06 -5.49 18.65
C LEU A 19 6.37 -4.23 19.20
N TRP A 20 7.13 -3.17 19.42
CA TRP A 20 6.65 -1.86 19.92
C TRP A 20 5.57 -1.97 21.03
N PRO A 21 5.91 -2.53 22.22
CA PRO A 21 4.93 -2.96 23.22
C PRO A 21 4.02 -1.84 23.77
N SER A 22 4.46 -0.59 23.71
CA SER A 22 3.73 0.58 24.20
C SER A 22 3.06 1.40 23.10
N LEU A 23 3.21 1.02 21.83
CA LEU A 23 2.66 1.78 20.72
C LEU A 23 1.14 1.63 20.70
N ALA A 24 0.43 2.75 20.86
CA ALA A 24 -1.03 2.78 20.87
C ALA A 24 -1.65 3.15 19.51
N ARG A 25 -0.91 3.84 18.65
CA ARG A 25 -1.36 4.30 17.33
C ARG A 25 -0.22 4.17 16.33
N LEU A 26 -0.49 3.55 15.21
CA LEU A 26 0.46 3.39 14.10
C LEU A 26 -0.15 3.99 12.83
N THR A 27 0.55 4.89 12.16
CA THR A 27 0.17 5.38 10.84
C THR A 27 1.38 5.26 9.94
N VAL A 28 1.23 4.55 8.84
CA VAL A 28 2.26 4.39 7.82
C VAL A 28 1.67 4.80 6.49
N GLU A 29 2.20 5.89 5.96
CA GLU A 29 1.97 6.28 4.58
C GLU A 29 3.15 5.78 3.74
N PHE A 30 2.86 5.16 2.60
CA PHE A 30 3.90 4.70 1.69
C PHE A 30 3.66 5.21 0.28
N ASP A 31 4.74 5.41 -0.44
CA ASP A 31 4.72 5.74 -1.87
C ASP A 31 4.33 4.52 -2.69
N SER A 32 3.67 4.73 -3.83
CA SER A 32 3.28 3.67 -4.77
C SER A 32 4.49 2.92 -5.36
N ALA A 33 5.68 3.51 -5.31
CA ALA A 33 6.95 2.85 -5.53
C ALA A 33 7.51 2.17 -4.27
N SER A 34 7.95 0.92 -4.41
CA SER A 34 8.61 0.17 -3.36
C SER A 34 10.11 0.48 -3.27
N PRO A 35 10.76 0.24 -2.11
CA PRO A 35 12.19 0.46 -1.96
C PRO A 35 13.09 -0.39 -2.88
N CYS A 36 12.57 -1.48 -3.46
CA CYS A 36 13.31 -2.31 -4.42
C CYS A 36 13.13 -1.83 -5.88
N GLY A 37 12.46 -0.70 -6.11
CA GLY A 37 12.23 -0.14 -7.45
C GLY A 37 11.03 -0.73 -8.18
N ARG A 38 10.39 -1.79 -7.64
CA ARG A 38 9.09 -2.29 -8.13
C ARG A 38 7.96 -1.39 -7.67
N TRP A 39 6.82 -1.46 -8.33
CA TRP A 39 5.61 -0.73 -7.93
C TRP A 39 4.69 -1.63 -7.10
N TYR A 40 4.01 -1.08 -6.10
CA TYR A 40 2.97 -1.79 -5.35
C TYR A 40 1.70 -1.99 -6.16
N PHE A 41 1.52 -1.19 -7.20
CA PHE A 41 0.38 -1.20 -8.08
C PHE A 41 0.84 -1.47 -9.51
N ARG A 42 0.03 -2.22 -10.23
CA ARG A 42 0.10 -2.48 -11.67
C ARG A 42 -1.09 -1.82 -12.36
N ALA A 43 -0.94 -1.51 -13.64
CA ALA A 43 -2.07 -0.98 -14.41
C ALA A 43 -3.11 -2.07 -14.67
N ALA A 44 -4.33 -1.62 -14.93
CA ALA A 44 -5.46 -2.51 -15.16
C ALA A 44 -5.18 -3.46 -16.33
N PRO A 45 -5.71 -4.70 -16.29
CA PRO A 45 -5.57 -5.63 -17.39
C PRO A 45 -6.23 -5.05 -18.66
N GLY A 46 -5.46 -4.92 -19.75
CA GLY A 46 -5.96 -4.43 -21.03
C GLY A 46 -5.66 -2.95 -21.32
N ASP A 47 -5.00 -2.23 -20.42
CA ASP A 47 -4.53 -0.88 -20.69
C ASP A 47 -3.35 -0.90 -21.68
N GLU A 48 -3.55 -0.32 -22.86
CA GLU A 48 -2.58 -0.26 -23.96
C GLU A 48 -1.38 0.63 -23.64
N HIS A 49 -1.54 1.56 -22.69
CA HIS A 49 -0.47 2.44 -22.20
C HIS A 49 0.36 1.78 -21.10
N ASN A 50 -0.02 0.57 -20.68
CA ASN A 50 0.71 -0.22 -19.71
C ASN A 50 1.91 -0.91 -20.37
N VAL A 51 2.97 -0.14 -20.64
CA VAL A 51 4.28 -0.75 -20.78
C VAL A 51 4.65 -1.27 -19.39
N PRO A 52 4.88 -2.59 -19.20
CA PRO A 52 5.41 -3.10 -17.95
C PRO A 52 6.62 -2.22 -17.60
N ALA A 53 6.71 -1.73 -16.36
CA ALA A 53 7.98 -1.13 -15.95
C ALA A 53 9.03 -2.18 -16.26
N SER A 54 9.99 -1.81 -17.11
CA SER A 54 11.02 -2.73 -17.53
C SER A 54 11.74 -3.20 -16.26
N ASP A 55 11.54 -4.46 -15.89
CA ASP A 55 12.35 -5.14 -14.89
C ASP A 55 13.76 -5.42 -15.44
N GLU A 56 14.06 -5.04 -16.70
CA GLU A 56 15.44 -5.05 -17.16
C GLU A 56 16.26 -4.11 -16.27
N PRO A 57 17.28 -4.65 -15.57
CA PRO A 57 18.17 -3.82 -14.80
C PRO A 57 18.80 -2.78 -15.73
N LEU A 58 18.96 -1.56 -15.22
CA LEU A 58 19.74 -0.55 -15.93
C LEU A 58 21.07 -1.20 -16.37
N PRO A 59 21.48 -1.00 -17.64
CA PRO A 59 22.66 -1.68 -18.15
C PRO A 59 23.86 -1.39 -17.25
N ALA A 60 24.73 -2.39 -17.07
CA ALA A 60 25.79 -2.36 -16.05
C ALA A 60 26.77 -1.18 -16.23
N ASP A 61 26.82 -0.59 -17.42
CA ASP A 61 27.60 0.61 -17.74
C ASP A 61 27.05 1.89 -17.08
N THR A 62 25.83 1.88 -16.56
CA THR A 62 25.24 3.00 -15.80
C THR A 62 25.76 3.07 -14.35
N ALA A 63 26.41 2.01 -13.85
CA ALA A 63 26.92 1.98 -12.49
C ALA A 63 28.02 3.05 -12.27
N GLY A 64 27.74 4.01 -11.39
CA GLY A 64 28.65 5.13 -11.08
C GLY A 64 28.42 6.38 -11.93
N HIS A 65 27.53 6.32 -12.93
CA HIS A 65 27.05 7.50 -13.64
C HIS A 65 25.86 8.10 -12.87
N MET A 66 25.84 9.42 -12.76
CA MET A 66 24.64 10.10 -12.25
C MET A 66 23.48 9.88 -13.24
N PRO A 67 22.23 9.75 -12.75
CA PRO A 67 21.08 9.66 -13.63
C PRO A 67 21.07 10.84 -14.62
N PRO A 68 20.59 10.63 -15.86
CA PRO A 68 20.47 11.71 -16.85
C PRO A 68 19.79 12.93 -16.23
N GLY A 69 20.41 14.11 -16.37
CA GLY A 69 19.90 15.36 -15.79
C GLY A 69 20.51 15.75 -14.44
N TYR A 70 21.35 14.92 -13.82
CA TYR A 70 22.02 15.23 -12.54
C TYR A 70 23.51 15.58 -12.68
N GLY A 71 24.03 15.68 -13.92
CA GLY A 71 25.42 16.07 -14.19
C GLY A 71 25.66 17.58 -14.14
N SER A 72 25.36 18.27 -15.23
CA SER A 72 25.51 19.71 -15.37
C SER A 72 24.13 20.38 -15.46
N TYR A 73 24.08 21.71 -15.26
CA TYR A 73 22.84 22.47 -15.47
C TYR A 73 22.25 22.25 -16.87
N GLU A 74 23.10 22.20 -17.90
CA GLU A 74 22.68 21.95 -19.28
C GLU A 74 22.08 20.55 -19.44
N ASP A 75 22.68 19.55 -18.79
CA ASP A 75 22.15 18.19 -18.76
C ASP A 75 20.79 18.14 -18.05
N THR A 76 20.63 18.85 -16.93
CA THR A 76 19.33 19.00 -16.24
C THR A 76 18.28 19.62 -17.16
N GLN A 77 18.62 20.69 -17.89
CA GLN A 77 17.68 21.32 -18.82
C GLN A 77 17.28 20.36 -19.94
N ARG A 78 18.23 19.61 -20.52
CA ARG A 78 17.92 18.62 -21.57
C ARG A 78 17.04 17.48 -21.06
N ALA A 79 17.26 17.02 -19.83
CA ALA A 79 16.39 16.01 -19.22
C ALA A 79 14.96 16.53 -19.02
N LEU A 80 14.79 17.78 -18.57
CA LEU A 80 13.49 18.43 -18.43
C LEU A 80 12.81 18.67 -19.78
N GLU A 81 13.55 19.06 -20.82
CA GLU A 81 13.03 19.18 -22.18
C GLU A 81 12.55 17.84 -22.73
N TYR A 82 13.32 16.77 -22.50
CA TYR A 82 12.93 15.42 -22.88
C TYR A 82 11.67 14.96 -22.13
N GLU A 83 11.60 15.14 -20.80
CA GLU A 83 10.41 14.84 -19.99
C GLU A 83 9.17 15.57 -20.52
N ARG A 84 9.29 16.86 -20.84
CA ARG A 84 8.20 17.64 -21.45
C ARG A 84 7.83 17.14 -22.84
N SER A 85 8.79 16.70 -23.65
CA SER A 85 8.53 16.16 -24.99
C SER A 85 7.80 14.82 -24.97
N MET A 86 7.95 14.07 -23.87
CA MET A 86 7.29 12.78 -23.65
C MET A 86 5.88 12.92 -23.09
N ARG A 87 5.51 14.11 -22.56
CA ARG A 87 4.12 14.35 -22.18
C ARG A 87 3.25 14.27 -23.43
N PRO A 88 2.12 13.54 -23.40
CA PRO A 88 1.20 13.53 -24.52
C PRO A 88 0.86 14.98 -24.87
N VAL A 89 0.95 15.33 -26.16
CA VAL A 89 0.39 16.59 -26.65
C VAL A 89 -1.12 16.43 -26.53
N GLY A 90 -1.64 16.74 -25.33
CA GLY A 90 -3.06 16.85 -25.09
C GLY A 90 -3.62 17.74 -26.20
N ARG A 91 -4.71 17.30 -26.82
CA ARG A 91 -5.45 18.14 -27.75
C ARG A 91 -5.75 19.43 -26.99
N GLU A 92 -5.21 20.56 -27.43
CA GLU A 92 -5.58 21.87 -26.90
C GLU A 92 -7.12 22.02 -27.07
N GLY A 93 -7.90 21.62 -26.06
CA GLY A 93 -9.36 21.66 -26.15
C GLY A 93 -10.16 20.60 -25.41
N ASP A 94 -9.59 19.48 -24.92
CA ASP A 94 -10.29 18.67 -23.91
C ASP A 94 -9.77 18.97 -22.52
N GLY A 95 -10.66 19.49 -21.68
CA GLY A 95 -10.41 19.65 -20.25
C GLY A 95 -10.54 18.33 -19.50
N THR A 96 -10.37 17.20 -20.18
CA THR A 96 -10.32 15.91 -19.51
C THR A 96 -8.88 15.62 -19.17
N PHE A 97 -8.61 15.50 -17.87
CA PHE A 97 -7.43 14.86 -17.30
C PHE A 97 -7.42 13.36 -17.68
N ASP A 98 -7.75 13.02 -18.94
CA ASP A 98 -7.96 11.65 -19.38
C ASP A 98 -6.61 10.94 -19.49
N SER A 99 -6.49 9.86 -18.71
CA SER A 99 -5.57 8.73 -18.79
C SER A 99 -4.16 8.79 -18.18
N LEU A 100 -3.73 9.89 -17.57
CA LEU A 100 -2.63 9.77 -16.58
C LEU A 100 -3.14 9.28 -15.21
N ASP A 101 -4.42 9.46 -14.94
CA ASP A 101 -5.05 9.14 -13.64
C ASP A 101 -5.24 7.63 -13.41
N ASP A 102 -5.20 6.81 -14.47
CA ASP A 102 -5.28 5.34 -14.40
C ASP A 102 -3.91 4.65 -14.30
N PHE A 103 -2.82 5.43 -14.11
CA PHE A 103 -1.48 4.86 -14.00
C PHE A 103 -1.32 4.05 -12.71
N ARG A 104 -1.64 2.76 -12.82
CA ARG A 104 -1.40 1.70 -11.84
C ARG A 104 -2.23 1.86 -10.56
N THR A 105 -3.48 1.42 -10.62
CA THR A 105 -4.42 1.44 -9.49
C THR A 105 -4.68 0.06 -8.90
N THR A 106 -4.35 -1.02 -9.60
CA THR A 106 -4.56 -2.40 -9.12
C THR A 106 -3.35 -2.87 -8.34
N PRO A 107 -3.48 -3.34 -7.08
CA PRO A 107 -2.34 -3.91 -6.36
C PRO A 107 -1.66 -5.06 -7.12
N ASP A 108 -0.32 -5.10 -7.08
CA ASP A 108 0.49 -6.24 -7.53
C ASP A 108 0.68 -7.21 -6.36
N ASP A 109 0.10 -8.40 -6.48
CA ASP A 109 0.11 -9.43 -5.43
C ASP A 109 1.52 -9.80 -4.98
N GLU A 110 2.50 -9.81 -5.89
CA GLU A 110 3.88 -10.21 -5.58
C GLU A 110 4.56 -9.26 -4.58
N VAL A 111 4.16 -7.99 -4.56
CA VAL A 111 4.78 -6.95 -3.73
C VAL A 111 3.86 -6.52 -2.59
N MET A 112 2.55 -6.47 -2.85
CA MET A 112 1.55 -6.04 -1.88
C MET A 112 1.25 -7.11 -0.82
N LEU A 113 1.13 -8.39 -1.21
CA LEU A 113 0.80 -9.44 -0.23
C LEU A 113 1.87 -9.60 0.86
N PRO A 114 3.19 -9.66 0.55
CA PRO A 114 4.21 -9.73 1.59
C PRO A 114 4.18 -8.53 2.55
N LEU A 115 3.85 -7.34 2.03
CA LEU A 115 3.70 -6.14 2.85
C LEU A 115 2.53 -6.27 3.83
N LEU A 116 1.37 -6.70 3.35
CA LEU A 116 0.17 -6.91 4.17
C LEU A 116 0.36 -8.02 5.21
N GLU A 117 1.02 -9.11 4.85
CA GLU A 117 1.37 -10.17 5.79
C GLU A 117 2.24 -9.66 6.93
N ALA A 118 3.32 -8.95 6.59
CA ALA A 118 4.23 -8.40 7.59
C ALA A 118 3.50 -7.39 8.50
N PHE A 119 2.66 -6.53 7.93
CA PHE A 119 1.84 -5.59 8.68
C PHE A 119 0.94 -6.30 9.70
N ALA A 120 0.19 -7.31 9.27
CA ALA A 120 -0.72 -8.03 10.17
C ALA A 120 0.03 -8.83 11.25
N ARG A 121 1.17 -9.47 10.92
CA ARG A 121 2.03 -10.12 11.93
C ARG A 121 2.53 -9.12 12.96
N ALA A 122 2.94 -7.93 12.54
CA ALA A 122 3.38 -6.88 13.44
C ALA A 122 2.25 -6.40 14.36
N VAL A 123 1.06 -6.14 13.81
CA VAL A 123 -0.11 -5.71 14.58
C VAL A 123 -0.48 -6.74 15.66
N ALA A 124 -0.32 -8.03 15.39
CA ALA A 124 -0.55 -9.09 16.37
C ALA A 124 0.43 -9.04 17.55
N GLN A 125 1.68 -8.62 17.30
CA GLN A 125 2.73 -8.50 18.31
C GLN A 125 2.74 -7.15 19.06
N MET A 126 1.78 -6.25 18.81
CA MET A 126 1.68 -4.94 19.46
C MET A 126 0.56 -4.92 20.52
N PRO A 127 0.82 -5.28 21.80
CA PRO A 127 -0.23 -5.45 22.81
C PRO A 127 -1.06 -4.18 23.09
N SER A 128 -0.42 -3.00 23.11
CA SER A 128 -1.08 -1.73 23.46
C SER A 128 -1.78 -1.03 22.29
N LEU A 129 -1.73 -1.59 21.08
CA LEU A 129 -2.17 -0.92 19.87
C LEU A 129 -3.69 -0.78 19.83
N LYS A 130 -4.18 0.46 19.66
CA LYS A 130 -5.60 0.78 19.55
C LYS A 130 -6.03 0.96 18.10
N THR A 131 -5.21 1.63 17.31
CA THR A 131 -5.44 1.84 15.88
C THR A 131 -4.15 1.64 15.07
N ALA A 132 -4.30 1.13 13.85
CA ALA A 132 -3.21 1.13 12.87
C ALA A 132 -3.75 1.48 11.48
N ASN A 133 -3.01 2.26 10.69
CA ASN A 133 -3.35 2.59 9.32
C ASN A 133 -2.14 2.37 8.42
N LEU A 134 -2.38 1.70 7.30
CA LEU A 134 -1.46 1.58 6.18
C LEU A 134 -2.14 2.24 4.97
N THR A 135 -1.62 3.38 4.52
CA THR A 135 -2.23 4.23 3.50
C THR A 135 -1.23 4.52 2.39
N THR A 136 -1.72 4.77 1.19
CA THR A 136 -0.91 5.32 0.09
C THR A 136 -1.76 6.33 -0.65
N PRO A 137 -1.22 7.53 -0.95
CA PRO A 137 -1.86 8.40 -1.92
C PRO A 137 -1.79 7.70 -3.28
N LEU A 138 -2.94 7.61 -3.96
CA LEU A 138 -2.97 7.24 -5.37
C LEU A 138 -3.01 8.53 -6.22
N PRO A 139 -2.62 8.45 -7.51
CA PRO A 139 -2.60 9.61 -8.39
C PRO A 139 -3.97 10.29 -8.50
N ASP A 140 -5.03 9.48 -8.59
CA ASP A 140 -6.40 10.00 -8.52
C ASP A 140 -6.73 10.38 -7.06
N PRO A 141 -6.93 11.67 -6.75
CA PRO A 141 -7.27 12.14 -5.41
C PRO A 141 -8.62 11.65 -4.91
N HIS A 142 -9.45 11.11 -5.79
CA HIS A 142 -10.72 10.49 -5.46
C HIS A 142 -10.56 9.05 -4.98
N ILE A 143 -9.44 8.40 -5.30
CA ILE A 143 -9.20 7.02 -4.93
C ILE A 143 -8.28 6.97 -3.71
N GLU A 144 -8.86 6.72 -2.55
CA GLU A 144 -8.07 6.39 -1.36
C GLU A 144 -7.76 4.89 -1.34
N TRP A 145 -6.52 4.49 -1.05
CA TRP A 145 -6.20 3.10 -0.75
C TRP A 145 -5.70 2.97 0.68
N PHE A 146 -6.37 2.13 1.47
CA PHE A 146 -5.93 1.89 2.84
C PHE A 146 -6.35 0.55 3.43
N VAL A 147 -5.57 0.14 4.43
CA VAL A 147 -5.91 -0.91 5.38
C VAL A 147 -5.83 -0.35 6.80
N SER A 148 -6.94 -0.42 7.52
CA SER A 148 -7.07 0.11 8.88
C SER A 148 -7.35 -1.01 9.88
N TYR A 149 -6.85 -0.86 11.11
CA TYR A 149 -7.11 -1.69 12.28
C TYR A 149 -7.77 -0.87 13.38
N GLY A 150 -8.79 -1.45 14.02
CA GLY A 150 -9.39 -0.95 15.26
C GLY A 150 -9.44 -2.04 16.33
N ALA A 151 -8.86 -1.78 17.49
CA ALA A 151 -8.97 -2.66 18.65
C ALA A 151 -10.40 -2.66 19.23
N PRO A 152 -10.77 -3.67 20.04
CA PRO A 152 -12.01 -3.65 20.81
C PRO A 152 -12.18 -2.33 21.58
N GLY A 153 -13.39 -1.78 21.56
CA GLY A 153 -13.78 -0.53 22.18
C GLY A 153 -13.24 0.74 21.50
N THR A 154 -12.43 0.60 20.45
CA THR A 154 -11.82 1.73 19.74
C THR A 154 -12.58 2.07 18.47
N ARG A 155 -12.95 3.34 18.33
CA ARG A 155 -13.55 3.90 17.12
C ARG A 155 -12.49 4.31 16.09
N CYS A 156 -12.77 4.06 14.83
CA CYS A 156 -12.00 4.42 13.65
C CYS A 156 -12.87 5.02 12.52
N GLY A 157 -14.19 5.19 12.70
CA GLY A 157 -15.07 5.91 11.77
C GLY A 157 -15.70 5.07 10.66
N TYR A 158 -15.47 3.75 10.66
CA TYR A 158 -15.98 2.81 9.66
C TYR A 158 -16.82 1.70 10.29
N GLU A 159 -17.25 1.85 11.54
CA GLU A 159 -17.85 0.79 12.36
C GLU A 159 -19.12 0.21 11.74
N GLU A 160 -19.88 1.04 11.04
CA GLU A 160 -21.12 0.66 10.35
C GLU A 160 -20.93 -0.45 9.31
N TYR A 161 -19.72 -0.63 8.80
CA TYR A 161 -19.39 -1.69 7.84
C TYR A 161 -18.96 -3.01 8.49
N ALA A 162 -18.71 -3.03 9.81
CA ALA A 162 -18.21 -4.21 10.50
C ALA A 162 -19.18 -4.79 11.54
N GLU A 163 -19.96 -3.95 12.23
CA GLU A 163 -20.80 -4.40 13.35
C GLU A 163 -22.17 -3.70 13.35
N GLU A 164 -23.25 -4.47 13.21
CA GLU A 164 -24.64 -3.96 13.13
C GLU A 164 -25.13 -3.34 14.46
N ASP A 165 -24.72 -3.92 15.60
CA ASP A 165 -25.25 -3.54 16.92
C ASP A 165 -24.51 -2.35 17.56
N GLY A 166 -23.47 -1.82 16.92
CA GLY A 166 -22.63 -0.73 17.44
C GLY A 166 -21.78 -1.08 18.66
N VAL A 167 -21.81 -2.33 19.14
CA VAL A 167 -21.03 -2.81 20.29
C VAL A 167 -19.68 -3.34 19.84
N LEU A 168 -18.70 -2.43 19.78
CA LEU A 168 -17.30 -2.61 19.33
C LEU A 168 -16.50 -3.64 20.12
N SER A 169 -16.96 -4.88 20.17
CA SER A 169 -16.44 -5.93 21.05
C SER A 169 -15.28 -6.69 20.44
N LYS A 170 -15.17 -6.70 19.11
CA LYS A 170 -14.14 -7.47 18.39
C LYS A 170 -13.04 -6.57 17.85
N PRO A 171 -11.85 -7.11 17.57
CA PRO A 171 -10.87 -6.44 16.71
C PRO A 171 -11.43 -6.35 15.29
N ARG A 172 -11.15 -5.25 14.58
CA ARG A 172 -11.68 -4.99 13.23
C ARG A 172 -10.56 -4.59 12.28
N PHE A 173 -10.64 -5.05 11.04
CA PHE A 173 -9.86 -4.54 9.93
C PHE A 173 -10.78 -4.03 8.83
N PHE A 174 -10.45 -2.87 8.28
CA PHE A 174 -11.17 -2.24 7.18
C PHE A 174 -10.25 -2.12 5.99
N PHE A 175 -10.71 -2.61 4.84
CA PHE A 175 -9.99 -2.58 3.58
C PHE A 175 -10.73 -1.66 2.62
N HIS A 176 -10.12 -0.55 2.25
CA HIS A 176 -10.55 0.28 1.13
C HIS A 176 -9.59 0.03 -0.03
N VAL A 177 -9.93 -0.96 -0.85
CA VAL A 177 -9.04 -1.52 -1.87
C VAL A 177 -9.77 -1.78 -3.21
N GLN A 178 -10.87 -1.05 -3.44
CA GLN A 178 -11.74 -1.18 -4.61
C GLN A 178 -12.22 -2.64 -4.84
N ASP A 179 -12.03 -3.16 -6.06
CA ASP A 179 -12.40 -4.52 -6.47
C ASP A 179 -11.32 -5.56 -6.17
N TRP A 180 -10.09 -5.13 -5.87
CA TRP A 180 -9.02 -6.06 -5.54
C TRP A 180 -9.26 -6.73 -4.18
N ARG A 181 -8.87 -7.99 -4.05
CA ARG A 181 -8.95 -8.73 -2.78
C ARG A 181 -7.62 -9.43 -2.50
N PRO A 182 -7.06 -9.33 -1.28
CA PRO A 182 -5.94 -10.17 -0.88
C PRO A 182 -6.32 -11.64 -0.95
N SER A 183 -5.32 -12.51 -1.07
CA SER A 183 -5.53 -13.96 -1.02
C SER A 183 -6.17 -14.40 0.32
N ASP A 184 -6.91 -15.52 0.30
CA ASP A 184 -7.54 -16.07 1.50
C ASP A 184 -6.54 -16.32 2.64
N GLN A 185 -5.32 -16.74 2.30
CA GLN A 185 -4.25 -16.96 3.26
C GLN A 185 -3.88 -15.67 4.02
N VAL A 186 -3.80 -14.53 3.32
CA VAL A 186 -3.56 -13.23 3.94
C VAL A 186 -4.75 -12.84 4.80
N LEU A 187 -5.98 -12.98 4.29
CA LEU A 187 -7.19 -12.67 5.07
C LEU A 187 -7.29 -13.51 6.36
N ASP A 188 -6.93 -14.79 6.32
CA ASP A 188 -6.87 -15.66 7.49
C ASP A 188 -5.80 -15.23 8.50
N LEU A 189 -4.71 -14.62 8.04
CA LEU A 189 -3.72 -14.00 8.91
C LEU A 189 -4.32 -12.80 9.63
N PHE A 190 -5.02 -11.90 8.93
CA PHE A 190 -5.72 -10.77 9.55
C PHE A 190 -6.80 -11.21 10.55
N ARG A 191 -7.58 -12.24 10.25
CA ARG A 191 -8.55 -12.83 11.22
C ARG A 191 -7.85 -13.33 12.48
N ARG A 192 -6.72 -14.02 12.33
CA ARG A 192 -5.93 -14.58 13.44
C ARG A 192 -5.35 -13.53 14.38
N VAL A 193 -5.04 -12.33 13.89
CA VAL A 193 -4.58 -11.22 14.74
C VAL A 193 -5.53 -11.00 15.92
N GLY A 194 -6.84 -11.13 15.68
CA GLY A 194 -7.82 -10.98 16.76
C GLY A 194 -7.72 -12.10 17.80
N ARG A 195 -7.48 -13.36 17.39
CA ARG A 195 -7.34 -14.49 18.32
C ARG A 195 -6.14 -14.28 19.23
N GLU A 196 -5.03 -13.84 18.67
CA GLU A 196 -3.79 -13.60 19.40
C GLU A 196 -3.93 -12.46 20.42
N ARG A 197 -4.75 -11.44 20.12
CA ARG A 197 -4.87 -10.23 20.96
C ARG A 197 -6.09 -10.18 21.87
N SER A 198 -7.17 -10.84 21.49
CA SER A 198 -8.48 -10.69 22.13
C SER A 198 -9.26 -12.00 22.20
N GLN A 199 -8.63 -13.15 21.93
CA GLN A 199 -9.24 -14.49 21.96
C GLN A 199 -10.46 -14.64 21.03
N GLN A 200 -10.61 -13.77 20.05
CA GLN A 200 -11.72 -13.74 19.10
C GLN A 200 -11.20 -13.35 17.72
N ASP A 201 -11.71 -13.97 16.66
CA ASP A 201 -11.33 -13.59 15.30
C ASP A 201 -11.62 -12.10 15.03
N ALA A 202 -10.68 -11.45 14.36
CA ALA A 202 -10.91 -10.10 13.89
C ALA A 202 -11.99 -10.10 12.79
N VAL A 203 -12.90 -9.14 12.84
CA VAL A 203 -13.85 -8.88 11.76
C VAL A 203 -13.10 -8.20 10.62
N ILE A 204 -13.31 -8.68 9.40
CA ILE A 204 -12.76 -8.06 8.19
C ILE A 204 -13.93 -7.46 7.41
N ALA A 205 -13.86 -6.17 7.13
CA ALA A 205 -14.83 -5.44 6.33
C ALA A 205 -14.15 -4.82 5.11
N PHE A 206 -14.78 -4.92 3.95
CA PHE A 206 -14.38 -4.22 2.73
C PHE A 206 -15.28 -3.02 2.55
N LEU A 207 -14.67 -1.85 2.45
CA LEU A 207 -15.40 -0.60 2.24
C LEU A 207 -15.74 -0.46 0.76
N PRO A 208 -16.94 0.07 0.43
CA PRO A 208 -17.30 0.32 -0.95
C PRO A 208 -16.39 1.39 -1.54
N SER A 209 -16.10 1.27 -2.84
CA SER A 209 -15.56 2.40 -3.60
C SER A 209 -16.57 3.54 -3.57
N LEU A 210 -16.12 4.77 -3.37
CA LEU A 210 -17.01 5.94 -3.26
C LEU A 210 -17.51 6.47 -4.62
N TYR A 211 -17.42 5.68 -5.70
CA TYR A 211 -17.67 6.11 -7.08
C TYR A 211 -18.51 5.10 -7.86
#